data_AF-A0A410JXD2-F1
#
_entry.id   AF-A0A410JXD2-F1
#
_cell.length_a   1.000
_cell.length_b   1.000
_cell.length_c   1.000
_cell.angle_alpha   90.00
_cell.angle_beta   90.00
_cell.angle_gamma   90.00
#
_symmetry.space_group_name_H-M   'P 1'
#
loop_
_entity.id
_entity.type
_entity.pdbx_description
1 polymer ?
#
loop_
_entity_poly.entity_id
_entity_poly.type
_entity_poly.pdbx_seq_one_letter_code
_entity_poly.pdbx_strand_id
1 'polypeptide(L)'
;MRTEEHIIAELKELCIQDGYLNAVAHFCLETGYIYYTEKIGSDEVSERYSRKNLIDTEIKTILGFAIKKGINTQKITPARVQSYIDKTEELLRELHDSMCLTIRDELFGSLPSEGIPVKTSDEFPNSFFREVIFYCGMSAHNFQFHEFAIEKYQNDNNWLEKTCGLSIQNCVSICKAISDRVLENINSTLSDKIKSSKALIDGNFLINLFKFNVSDIAKQSKLEKNTVQSFMKLFSVDDTKRNNSFNELHDFNMIQAKPIIQISSDEYLSFDSTSLYQAIYESPFYWMMKDKGYRDIAVENRGRFTEEFVFNKLSQIFGSKNVYKNIDIYSSPSNRLGEIDILVQYSDRIFIVQTKSKGLTLEAQKCNDNTLRTDFKKAVQDAYDQGLICAKALLRKRWSPKSVQYAKV
;
A
#
# COMPACT_ATOMS: atom_id res chain seq x y z
N MET A 1 -4.04 31.40 -6.38
CA MET A 1 -4.27 30.10 -5.71
C MET A 1 -3.47 30.11 -4.43
N ARG A 2 -3.94 29.46 -3.35
CA ARG A 2 -3.21 29.43 -2.07
C ARG A 2 -2.03 28.46 -2.18
N THR A 3 -1.02 28.61 -1.31
CA THR A 3 0.11 27.65 -1.28
C THR A 3 -0.31 26.33 -0.65
N GLU A 4 0.36 25.23 -1.01
CA GLU A 4 0.15 23.91 -0.41
C GLU A 4 0.17 23.96 1.13
N GLU A 5 1.09 24.74 1.71
CA GLU A 5 1.26 24.84 3.17
C GLU A 5 0.01 25.42 3.85
N HIS A 6 -0.60 26.45 3.26
CA HIS A 6 -1.82 27.05 3.79
C HIS A 6 -3.01 26.10 3.71
N ILE A 7 -3.14 25.38 2.59
CA ILE A 7 -4.22 24.40 2.38
C ILE A 7 -4.07 23.23 3.35
N ILE A 8 -2.84 22.70 3.51
CA ILE A 8 -2.53 21.62 4.44
C ILE A 8 -2.76 22.07 5.89
N ALA A 9 -2.42 23.31 6.25
CA ALA A 9 -2.68 23.84 7.59
C ALA A 9 -4.19 23.88 7.90
N GLU A 10 -5.01 24.36 6.96
CA GLU A 10 -6.47 24.36 7.12
C GLU A 10 -7.04 22.94 7.18
N LEU A 11 -6.55 22.02 6.34
CA LEU A 11 -6.96 20.62 6.35
C LEU A 11 -6.63 19.94 7.69
N LYS A 12 -5.44 20.20 8.26
CA LYS A 12 -5.07 19.72 9.60
C LYS A 12 -6.03 20.23 10.67
N GLU A 13 -6.33 21.53 10.66
CA GLU A 13 -7.26 22.13 11.63
C GLU A 13 -8.69 21.59 11.50
N LEU A 14 -9.12 21.28 10.27
CA LEU A 14 -10.41 20.62 10.02
C LEU A 14 -10.42 19.18 10.56
N CYS A 15 -9.35 18.41 10.31
CA CYS A 15 -9.30 16.98 10.64
C CYS A 15 -9.35 16.70 12.16
N ILE A 16 -8.89 17.64 12.97
CA ILE A 16 -8.86 17.51 14.44
C ILE A 16 -10.17 17.96 15.12
N GLN A 17 -11.16 18.43 14.35
CA GLN A 17 -12.42 18.87 14.91
C GLN A 17 -13.23 17.70 15.48
N ASP A 18 -14.06 17.99 16.48
CA ASP A 18 -14.91 17.00 17.12
C ASP A 18 -15.82 16.32 16.09
N GLY A 19 -15.86 14.98 16.15
CA GLY A 19 -16.66 14.15 15.26
C GLY A 19 -16.15 14.00 13.82
N TYR A 20 -14.98 14.55 13.46
CA TYR A 20 -14.43 14.48 12.10
C TYR A 20 -14.25 13.04 11.56
N LEU A 21 -14.01 12.05 12.44
CA LEU A 21 -13.94 10.64 12.03
C LEU A 21 -15.20 10.13 11.32
N ASN A 22 -16.36 10.79 11.48
CA ASN A 22 -17.55 10.47 10.68
C ASN A 22 -17.42 10.89 9.21
N ALA A 23 -16.68 11.96 8.90
CA ALA A 23 -16.35 12.32 7.53
C ALA A 23 -15.39 11.28 6.93
N VAL A 24 -14.39 10.82 7.69
CA VAL A 24 -13.52 9.70 7.24
C VAL A 24 -14.35 8.44 6.98
N ALA A 25 -15.24 8.09 7.90
CA ALA A 25 -16.15 6.96 7.75
C ALA A 25 -16.98 7.06 6.46
N HIS A 26 -17.49 8.24 6.14
CA HIS A 26 -18.22 8.50 4.90
C HIS A 26 -17.36 8.21 3.66
N PHE A 27 -16.16 8.80 3.56
CA PHE A 27 -15.27 8.57 2.42
C PHE A 27 -14.89 7.10 2.27
N CYS A 28 -14.66 6.38 3.37
CA CYS A 28 -14.40 4.93 3.34
C CYS A 28 -15.61 4.10 2.90
N LEU A 29 -16.84 4.54 3.18
CA LEU A 29 -18.04 3.88 2.70
C LEU A 29 -18.24 4.05 1.20
N GLU A 30 -17.96 5.23 0.66
CA GLU A 30 -18.09 5.54 -0.77
C GLU A 30 -17.01 4.86 -1.62
N THR A 31 -15.76 4.86 -1.12
CA THR A 31 -14.60 4.33 -1.86
C THR A 31 -14.32 2.87 -1.56
N GLY A 32 -14.73 2.38 -0.40
CA GLY A 32 -14.38 1.05 0.12
C GLY A 32 -15.40 -0.03 -0.24
N TYR A 33 -16.66 0.32 -0.46
CA TYR A 33 -17.77 -0.63 -0.67
C TYR A 33 -18.51 -0.39 -2.00
N ILE A 34 -19.19 -1.41 -2.50
CA ILE A 34 -20.09 -1.30 -3.66
C ILE A 34 -21.48 -1.70 -3.16
N TYR A 35 -22.42 -0.78 -3.26
CA TYR A 35 -23.81 -1.01 -2.86
C TYR A 35 -24.60 -1.50 -4.06
N TYR A 36 -25.28 -2.63 -3.90
CA TYR A 36 -26.12 -3.23 -4.94
C TYR A 36 -27.31 -3.94 -4.30
N THR A 37 -28.39 -4.15 -5.04
CA THR A 37 -29.60 -4.81 -4.57
C THR A 37 -29.57 -6.32 -4.86
N GLU A 38 -29.72 -6.70 -6.13
CA GLU A 38 -29.75 -8.11 -6.54
C GLU A 38 -28.51 -8.50 -7.37
N LYS A 39 -28.01 -7.59 -8.21
CA LYS A 39 -26.85 -7.82 -9.08
C LYS A 39 -25.98 -6.58 -9.13
N ILE A 40 -24.68 -6.80 -9.24
CA ILE A 40 -23.70 -5.73 -9.48
C ILE A 40 -23.69 -5.44 -10.99
N GLY A 41 -23.95 -4.19 -11.37
CA GLY A 41 -23.84 -3.69 -12.74
C GLY A 41 -22.54 -2.93 -12.99
N SER A 42 -22.34 -2.49 -14.23
CA SER A 42 -21.19 -1.67 -14.62
C SER A 42 -21.21 -0.29 -13.98
N ASP A 43 -22.40 0.25 -13.70
CA ASP A 43 -22.59 1.61 -13.23
C ASP A 43 -22.17 1.71 -11.76
N GLU A 44 -22.58 0.75 -10.92
CA GLU A 44 -22.18 0.68 -9.51
C GLU A 44 -20.66 0.51 -9.36
N VAL A 45 -20.04 -0.27 -10.25
CA VAL A 45 -18.57 -0.42 -10.29
C VAL A 45 -17.90 0.87 -10.75
N SER A 46 -18.43 1.52 -11.79
CA SER A 46 -17.84 2.74 -12.35
C SER A 46 -17.94 3.92 -11.39
N GLU A 47 -19.04 4.03 -10.65
CA GLU A 47 -19.25 5.07 -9.64
C GLU A 47 -18.19 5.00 -8.53
N ARG A 48 -17.80 3.79 -8.09
CA ARG A 48 -16.70 3.60 -7.14
C ARG A 48 -15.38 4.19 -7.64
N TYR A 49 -15.07 4.04 -8.93
CA TYR A 49 -13.84 4.53 -9.55
C TYR A 49 -13.99 5.94 -10.16
N SER A 50 -15.06 6.66 -9.80
CA SER A 50 -15.27 8.04 -10.19
C SER A 50 -14.14 8.92 -9.69
N ARG A 51 -13.68 9.86 -10.53
CA ARG A 51 -12.69 10.90 -10.16
C ARG A 51 -13.21 11.89 -9.09
N LYS A 52 -14.50 11.79 -8.73
CA LYS A 52 -15.08 12.60 -7.65
C LYS A 52 -14.72 12.05 -6.27
N ASN A 53 -14.46 10.75 -6.17
CA ASN A 53 -14.20 10.11 -4.89
C ASN A 53 -12.73 10.34 -4.51
N LEU A 54 -12.48 10.49 -3.22
CA LEU A 54 -11.12 10.57 -2.71
C LEU A 54 -10.34 9.28 -3.00
N ILE A 55 -9.05 9.41 -3.28
CA ILE A 55 -8.16 8.24 -3.39
C ILE A 55 -7.70 7.76 -2.01
N ASP A 56 -7.21 6.53 -1.95
CA ASP A 56 -6.72 5.90 -0.71
C ASP A 56 -5.65 6.74 0.01
N THR A 57 -4.71 7.36 -0.73
CA THR A 57 -3.68 8.24 -0.15
C THR A 57 -4.29 9.48 0.53
N GLU A 58 -5.32 10.07 -0.05
CA GLU A 58 -6.03 11.23 0.53
C GLU A 58 -6.77 10.83 1.79
N ILE A 59 -7.50 9.70 1.77
CA ILE A 59 -8.20 9.16 2.94
C ILE A 59 -7.21 8.86 4.07
N LYS A 60 -6.08 8.23 3.76
CA LYS A 60 -5.01 7.98 4.74
C LYS A 60 -4.43 9.29 5.28
N THR A 61 -4.31 10.32 4.46
CA THR A 61 -3.81 11.65 4.87
C THR A 61 -4.75 12.30 5.88
N ILE A 62 -6.05 12.39 5.57
CA ILE A 62 -7.03 12.99 6.50
C ILE A 62 -7.18 12.18 7.78
N LEU A 63 -7.14 10.84 7.71
CA LEU A 63 -7.15 9.98 8.88
C LEU A 63 -5.89 10.16 9.72
N GLY A 64 -4.73 10.29 9.06
CA GLY A 64 -3.44 10.56 9.68
C GLY A 64 -3.41 11.89 10.44
N PHE A 65 -4.07 12.93 9.91
CA PHE A 65 -4.25 14.20 10.62
C PHE A 65 -5.28 14.11 11.76
N ALA A 66 -6.38 13.39 11.55
CA ALA A 66 -7.45 13.26 12.54
C ALA A 66 -6.98 12.64 13.86
N ILE A 67 -6.02 11.71 13.82
CA ILE A 67 -5.50 11.06 15.03
C ILE A 67 -4.41 11.86 15.78
N LYS A 68 -4.10 13.11 15.37
CA LYS A 68 -3.02 13.90 16.00
C LYS A 68 -3.38 14.47 17.37
N LYS A 69 -4.63 14.89 17.60
CA LYS A 69 -5.06 15.50 18.89
C LYS A 69 -5.75 14.51 19.86
N GLY A 70 -5.87 13.24 19.47
CA GLY A 70 -6.59 12.21 20.22
C GLY A 70 -7.83 11.73 19.45
N ILE A 71 -8.39 10.59 19.85
CA ILE A 71 -9.50 9.97 19.11
C ILE A 71 -10.82 10.57 19.60
N ASN A 72 -11.35 11.52 18.83
CA ASN A 72 -12.62 12.16 19.17
C ASN A 72 -13.81 11.42 18.52
N THR A 73 -14.61 10.74 19.34
CA THR A 73 -15.88 10.10 18.93
C THR A 73 -17.11 10.83 19.45
N GLN A 74 -16.99 12.13 19.74
CA GLN A 74 -18.08 12.97 20.22
C GLN A 74 -19.20 13.04 19.19
N LYS A 75 -20.41 13.15 19.74
CA LYS A 75 -21.60 13.21 18.93
C LYS A 75 -21.76 14.57 18.25
N ILE A 76 -21.95 14.58 16.93
CA ILE A 76 -22.17 15.80 16.14
C ILE A 76 -23.37 15.66 15.20
N THR A 77 -23.85 16.79 14.68
CA THR A 77 -25.05 16.82 13.84
C THR A 77 -24.74 16.34 12.40
N PRO A 78 -25.74 15.78 11.69
CA PRO A 78 -25.67 15.48 10.26
C PRO A 78 -25.09 16.62 9.42
N ALA A 79 -25.60 17.83 9.63
CA ALA A 79 -25.18 19.03 8.90
C ALA A 79 -23.71 19.39 9.17
N ARG A 80 -23.21 19.12 10.38
CA ARG A 80 -21.81 19.35 10.72
C ARG A 80 -20.90 18.34 10.01
N VAL A 81 -21.29 17.06 9.97
CA VAL A 81 -20.57 16.04 9.20
C VAL A 81 -20.53 16.41 7.72
N GLN A 82 -21.65 16.82 7.13
CA GLN A 82 -21.69 17.27 5.74
C GLN A 82 -20.74 18.44 5.49
N SER A 83 -20.70 19.43 6.39
CA SER A 83 -19.75 20.55 6.25
C SER A 83 -18.27 20.12 6.30
N TYR A 84 -17.94 19.04 7.03
CA TYR A 84 -16.59 18.49 7.03
C TYR A 84 -16.27 17.75 5.72
N ILE A 85 -17.24 17.03 5.16
CA ILE A 85 -17.12 16.34 3.88
C ILE A 85 -16.87 17.37 2.78
N ASP A 86 -17.78 18.33 2.61
CA ASP A 86 -17.71 19.36 1.57
C ASP A 86 -16.38 20.12 1.64
N LYS A 87 -15.96 20.51 2.85
CA LYS A 87 -14.72 21.25 3.05
C LYS A 87 -13.47 20.41 2.80
N THR A 88 -13.51 19.11 3.12
CA THR A 88 -12.39 18.19 2.84
C THR A 88 -12.20 18.03 1.34
N GLU A 89 -13.28 17.81 0.59
CA GLU A 89 -13.23 17.72 -0.88
C GLU A 89 -12.75 19.02 -1.53
N GLU A 90 -13.22 20.17 -1.04
CA GLU A 90 -12.76 21.49 -1.50
C GLU A 90 -11.25 21.65 -1.31
N LEU A 91 -10.75 21.37 -0.11
CA LEU A 91 -9.34 21.54 0.24
C LEU A 91 -8.42 20.57 -0.50
N LEU A 92 -8.81 19.30 -0.65
CA LEU A 92 -8.01 18.31 -1.38
C LEU A 92 -7.97 18.60 -2.89
N ARG A 93 -9.09 19.04 -3.47
CA ARG A 93 -9.10 19.52 -4.86
C ARG A 93 -8.22 20.75 -5.04
N GLU A 94 -8.31 21.74 -4.15
CA GLU A 94 -7.46 22.93 -4.19
C GLU A 94 -5.97 22.57 -4.03
N LEU A 95 -5.66 21.56 -3.19
CA LEU A 95 -4.31 21.05 -3.00
C LEU A 95 -3.76 20.43 -4.30
N HIS A 96 -4.55 19.58 -4.97
CA HIS A 96 -4.18 19.00 -6.26
C HIS A 96 -3.94 20.07 -7.34
N ASP A 97 -4.86 21.03 -7.44
CA ASP A 97 -4.75 22.15 -8.36
C ASP A 97 -3.48 22.97 -8.08
N SER A 98 -3.17 23.22 -6.80
CA SER A 98 -1.95 23.95 -6.39
C SER A 98 -0.69 23.21 -6.80
N MET A 99 -0.62 21.88 -6.62
CA MET A 99 0.53 21.08 -7.06
C MET A 99 0.70 21.15 -8.59
N CYS A 100 -0.41 21.04 -9.33
CA CYS A 100 -0.39 21.11 -10.79
C CYS A 100 0.06 22.48 -11.32
N LEU A 101 -0.35 23.57 -10.66
CA LEU A 101 0.12 24.91 -11.01
C LEU A 101 1.63 25.06 -10.76
N THR A 102 2.15 24.60 -9.62
CA THR A 102 3.59 24.62 -9.31
C THR A 102 4.37 23.88 -10.39
N ILE A 103 3.93 22.67 -10.76
CA ILE A 103 4.55 21.88 -11.83
C ILE A 103 4.54 22.64 -13.15
N ARG A 104 3.41 23.24 -13.52
CA ARG A 104 3.27 23.99 -14.76
C ARG A 104 4.21 25.20 -14.78
N ASP A 105 4.26 25.96 -13.69
CA ASP A 105 5.06 27.17 -13.62
C ASP A 105 6.57 26.83 -13.61
N GLU A 106 7.00 25.74 -12.97
CA GLU A 106 8.38 25.26 -13.04
C GLU A 106 8.76 24.68 -14.41
N LEU A 107 7.82 24.01 -15.09
CA LEU A 107 8.08 23.42 -16.40
C LEU A 107 8.03 24.45 -17.54
N PHE A 108 7.15 25.44 -17.46
CA PHE A 108 6.77 26.33 -18.56
C PHE A 108 6.86 27.83 -18.25
N GLY A 109 7.11 28.24 -17.01
CA GLY A 109 7.09 29.65 -16.59
C GLY A 109 8.17 30.55 -17.21
N SER A 110 9.12 29.97 -17.93
CA SER A 110 10.25 30.68 -18.56
C SER A 110 10.35 30.49 -20.08
N LEU A 111 9.34 29.91 -20.75
CA LEU A 111 9.38 29.66 -22.19
C LEU A 111 8.63 30.76 -22.99
N PRO A 112 9.28 31.36 -24.02
CA PRO A 112 8.56 32.00 -25.12
C PRO A 112 7.68 30.97 -25.83
N SER A 113 6.58 31.42 -26.40
CA SER A 113 5.48 30.65 -26.99
C SER A 113 5.81 29.82 -28.25
N GLU A 114 6.98 29.18 -28.32
CA GLU A 114 7.37 28.32 -29.45
C GLU A 114 7.97 26.99 -28.95
N GLY A 115 7.11 25.98 -28.89
CA GLY A 115 7.47 24.56 -28.77
C GLY A 115 7.57 24.05 -27.33
N ILE A 116 6.99 22.87 -27.08
CA ILE A 116 7.26 22.08 -25.86
C ILE A 116 8.62 21.41 -26.09
N PRO A 117 9.70 21.81 -25.39
CA PRO A 117 10.98 21.12 -25.53
C PRO A 117 10.82 19.66 -25.08
N VAL A 118 11.35 18.73 -25.86
CA VAL A 118 11.47 17.33 -25.45
C VAL A 118 12.52 17.27 -24.35
N LYS A 119 12.05 17.29 -23.10
CA LYS A 119 12.91 17.26 -21.92
C LYS A 119 13.42 15.85 -21.65
N THR A 120 14.68 15.70 -21.27
CA THR A 120 15.22 14.42 -20.78
C THR A 120 14.66 14.11 -19.37
N SER A 121 14.69 12.84 -18.93
CA SER A 121 14.18 12.44 -17.61
C SER A 121 14.82 13.22 -16.44
N ASP A 122 15.99 13.80 -16.66
CA ASP A 122 16.75 14.57 -15.67
C ASP A 122 16.26 16.01 -15.51
N GLU A 123 15.32 16.45 -16.35
CA GLU A 123 14.84 17.84 -16.43
C GLU A 123 13.43 18.02 -15.82
N PHE A 124 12.86 16.97 -15.22
CA PHE A 124 11.60 17.07 -14.46
C PHE A 124 11.85 17.64 -13.07
N PRO A 125 11.07 18.64 -12.62
CA PRO A 125 11.23 19.20 -11.29
C PRO A 125 10.76 18.23 -10.20
N ASN A 126 11.27 18.41 -8.97
CA ASN A 126 10.84 17.60 -7.82
C ASN A 126 9.33 17.70 -7.53
N SER A 127 8.71 18.85 -7.84
CA SER A 127 7.26 19.04 -7.71
C SER A 127 6.46 18.03 -8.53
N PHE A 128 6.97 17.65 -9.71
CA PHE A 128 6.36 16.65 -10.58
C PHE A 128 6.33 15.27 -9.91
N PHE A 129 7.47 14.84 -9.37
CA PHE A 129 7.55 13.56 -8.66
C PHE A 129 6.73 13.55 -7.38
N ARG A 130 6.62 14.69 -6.67
CA ARG A 130 5.75 14.80 -5.49
C ARG A 130 4.29 14.52 -5.81
N GLU A 131 3.75 15.16 -6.85
CA GLU A 131 2.37 14.92 -7.28
C GLU A 131 2.18 13.47 -7.73
N VAL A 132 3.06 12.97 -8.59
CA VAL A 132 2.95 11.61 -9.15
C VAL A 132 3.03 10.55 -8.06
N ILE A 133 3.91 10.71 -7.06
CA ILE A 133 4.04 9.76 -5.94
C ILE A 133 2.83 9.82 -5.02
N PHE A 134 2.25 11.00 -4.78
CA PHE A 134 1.08 11.12 -3.90
C PHE A 134 -0.19 10.58 -4.55
N TYR A 135 -0.42 10.94 -5.82
CA TYR A 135 -1.62 10.56 -6.58
C TYR A 135 -1.42 9.28 -7.42
N CYS A 136 -0.33 8.52 -7.21
CA CYS A 136 -0.18 7.24 -7.88
C CYS A 136 -1.30 6.27 -7.48
N GLY A 137 -1.73 5.42 -8.41
CA GLY A 137 -2.76 4.41 -8.16
C GLY A 137 -2.35 3.38 -7.10
N MET A 138 -3.36 2.68 -6.56
CA MET A 138 -3.16 1.56 -5.63
C MET A 138 -2.18 0.52 -6.18
N SER A 139 -1.24 0.09 -5.33
CA SER A 139 -0.17 -0.82 -5.74
C SER A 139 -0.61 -2.27 -5.94
N ALA A 140 -1.70 -2.71 -5.28
CA ALA A 140 -2.20 -4.09 -5.35
C ALA A 140 -3.66 -4.18 -4.87
N HIS A 141 -4.32 -5.29 -5.22
CA HIS A 141 -5.64 -5.66 -4.71
C HIS A 141 -5.55 -6.31 -3.32
N ASN A 142 -6.65 -6.27 -2.55
CA ASN A 142 -6.72 -6.82 -1.19
C ASN A 142 -6.32 -8.30 -1.12
N PHE A 143 -6.69 -9.11 -2.11
CA PHE A 143 -6.32 -10.52 -2.16
C PHE A 143 -4.80 -10.71 -2.28
N GLN A 144 -4.14 -9.88 -3.08
CA GLN A 144 -2.69 -9.97 -3.27
C GLN A 144 -1.96 -9.68 -1.97
N PHE A 145 -2.39 -8.69 -1.19
CA PHE A 145 -1.73 -8.37 0.08
C PHE A 145 -1.73 -9.54 1.05
N HIS A 146 -2.87 -10.19 1.29
CA HIS A 146 -2.95 -11.22 2.32
C HIS A 146 -2.44 -12.59 1.85
N GLU A 147 -2.66 -12.95 0.59
CA GLU A 147 -2.09 -14.18 0.03
C GLU A 147 -0.56 -14.08 0.00
N PHE A 148 -0.02 -12.96 -0.50
CA PHE A 148 1.42 -12.81 -0.62
C PHE A 148 2.10 -12.54 0.72
N ALA A 149 1.39 -11.98 1.71
CA ALA A 149 1.93 -11.87 3.07
C ALA A 149 2.26 -13.25 3.65
N ILE A 150 1.40 -14.25 3.43
CA ILE A 150 1.64 -15.62 3.87
C ILE A 150 2.90 -16.18 3.19
N GLU A 151 2.96 -16.12 1.86
CA GLU A 151 4.11 -16.64 1.10
C GLU A 151 5.42 -15.93 1.49
N LYS A 152 5.35 -14.62 1.72
CA LYS A 152 6.49 -13.76 2.07
C LYS A 152 7.06 -14.05 3.46
N TYR A 153 6.21 -14.30 4.46
CA TYR A 153 6.62 -14.38 5.86
C TYR A 153 6.49 -15.77 6.49
N GLN A 154 6.03 -16.80 5.77
CA GLN A 154 5.93 -18.16 6.31
C GLN A 154 7.26 -18.69 6.87
N ASN A 155 8.39 -18.33 6.24
CA ASN A 155 9.73 -18.69 6.69
C ASN A 155 10.19 -17.88 7.93
N ASP A 156 9.48 -16.80 8.25
CA ASP A 156 9.73 -15.94 9.40
C ASP A 156 8.79 -16.23 10.59
N ASN A 157 7.89 -17.21 10.47
CA ASN A 157 6.89 -17.51 11.51
C ASN A 157 7.50 -17.83 12.87
N ASN A 158 8.61 -18.57 12.91
CA ASN A 158 9.29 -18.85 14.18
C ASN A 158 9.72 -17.55 14.90
N TRP A 159 10.17 -16.55 14.13
CA TRP A 159 10.52 -15.24 14.68
C TRP A 159 9.27 -14.45 15.09
N LEU A 160 8.23 -14.44 14.25
CA LEU A 160 6.96 -13.76 14.53
C LEU A 160 6.28 -14.32 15.77
N GLU A 161 6.20 -15.62 15.93
CA GLU A 161 5.58 -16.26 17.09
C GLU A 161 6.37 -15.95 18.37
N LYS A 162 7.70 -16.04 18.32
CA LYS A 162 8.56 -15.77 19.48
C LYS A 162 8.56 -14.30 19.90
N THR A 163 8.60 -13.37 18.94
CA THR A 163 8.80 -11.93 19.19
C THR A 163 7.48 -11.16 19.25
N CYS A 164 6.51 -11.56 18.43
CA CYS A 164 5.23 -10.87 18.26
C CYS A 164 4.05 -11.65 18.86
N GLY A 165 4.22 -12.94 19.20
CA GLY A 165 3.18 -13.76 19.83
C GLY A 165 2.14 -14.31 18.85
N LEU A 166 2.39 -14.27 17.55
CA LEU A 166 1.48 -14.73 16.50
C LEU A 166 2.21 -14.97 15.17
N SER A 167 1.71 -15.91 14.37
CA SER A 167 2.17 -16.18 13.01
C SER A 167 1.55 -15.23 11.99
N ILE A 168 2.07 -15.20 10.76
CA ILE A 168 1.45 -14.42 9.68
C ILE A 168 0.06 -14.96 9.30
N GLN A 169 -0.20 -16.26 9.44
CA GLN A 169 -1.52 -16.85 9.21
C GLN A 169 -2.54 -16.35 10.24
N ASN A 170 -2.10 -16.15 11.50
CA ASN A 170 -2.93 -15.52 12.52
C ASN A 170 -3.27 -14.08 12.14
N CYS A 171 -2.29 -13.28 11.67
CA CYS A 171 -2.54 -11.92 11.17
C CYS A 171 -3.62 -11.90 10.09
N VAL A 172 -3.50 -12.73 9.05
CA VAL A 172 -4.46 -12.78 7.94
C VAL A 172 -5.84 -13.17 8.43
N SER A 173 -5.92 -14.19 9.31
CA SER A 173 -7.20 -14.66 9.88
C SER A 173 -7.89 -13.56 10.71
N ILE A 174 -7.12 -12.77 11.45
CA ILE A 174 -7.61 -11.63 12.23
C ILE A 174 -8.07 -10.49 11.31
N CYS A 175 -7.28 -10.10 10.31
CA CYS A 175 -7.66 -9.07 9.34
C CYS A 175 -8.96 -9.44 8.60
N LYS A 176 -9.12 -10.72 8.24
CA LYS A 176 -10.35 -11.24 7.65
C LYS A 176 -11.52 -11.13 8.62
N ALA A 177 -11.36 -11.58 9.86
CA ALA A 177 -12.39 -11.47 10.88
C ALA A 177 -12.82 -10.02 11.15
N ILE A 178 -11.89 -9.06 11.14
CA ILE A 178 -12.19 -7.63 11.27
C ILE A 178 -12.98 -7.14 10.05
N SER A 179 -12.53 -7.47 8.84
CA SER A 179 -13.20 -7.07 7.59
C SER A 179 -14.62 -7.62 7.52
N ASP A 180 -14.80 -8.90 7.86
CA ASP A 180 -16.09 -9.58 7.90
C ASP A 180 -17.00 -8.94 8.97
N ARG A 181 -16.47 -8.62 10.16
CA ARG A 181 -17.21 -7.92 11.22
C ARG A 181 -17.71 -6.55 10.79
N VAL A 182 -16.85 -5.75 10.14
CA VAL A 182 -17.24 -4.42 9.65
C VAL A 182 -18.31 -4.55 8.55
N LEU A 183 -18.15 -5.53 7.65
CA LEU A 183 -19.14 -5.81 6.62
C LEU A 183 -20.48 -6.27 7.20
N GLU A 184 -20.47 -7.10 8.25
CA GLU A 184 -21.66 -7.49 9.01
C GLU A 184 -22.38 -6.26 9.59
N ASN A 185 -21.64 -5.35 10.24
CA ASN A 185 -22.20 -4.12 10.81
C ASN A 185 -22.86 -3.23 9.74
N ILE A 186 -22.21 -3.10 8.58
CA ILE A 186 -22.73 -2.33 7.44
C ILE A 186 -24.02 -2.98 6.93
N ASN A 187 -23.98 -4.27 6.63
CA ASN A 187 -25.11 -5.00 6.05
C ASN A 187 -26.31 -5.05 7.00
N SER A 188 -26.09 -5.37 8.29
CA SER A 188 -27.17 -5.44 9.27
C SER A 188 -27.89 -4.11 9.39
N THR A 189 -27.13 -3.01 9.31
CA THR A 189 -27.75 -1.71 9.48
C THR A 189 -28.43 -1.19 8.21
N LEU A 190 -27.91 -1.54 7.04
CA LEU A 190 -28.57 -1.22 5.77
C LEU A 190 -29.86 -2.03 5.60
N SER A 191 -29.89 -3.31 5.99
CA SER A 191 -31.11 -4.12 5.97
C SER A 191 -32.21 -3.55 6.88
N ASP A 192 -31.82 -2.97 8.02
CA ASP A 192 -32.76 -2.33 8.94
C ASP A 192 -33.27 -0.96 8.42
N LYS A 193 -32.44 -0.24 7.63
CA LYS A 193 -32.68 1.15 7.21
C LYS A 193 -33.18 1.35 5.77
N ILE A 194 -33.37 0.28 4.97
CA ILE A 194 -34.14 0.35 3.70
C ILE A 194 -35.58 0.89 3.92
N LYS A 195 -36.03 1.05 5.17
CA LYS A 195 -37.29 1.74 5.52
C LYS A 195 -37.20 3.29 5.63
N SER A 196 -36.02 3.92 5.61
CA SER A 196 -35.92 5.40 5.57
C SER A 196 -34.55 5.90 5.08
N SER A 197 -34.52 6.55 3.92
CA SER A 197 -33.34 7.19 3.28
C SER A 197 -32.68 8.31 4.10
N LYS A 198 -33.29 8.73 5.21
CA LYS A 198 -32.83 9.83 6.07
C LYS A 198 -31.75 9.42 7.10
N ALA A 199 -31.46 8.13 7.23
CA ALA A 199 -30.71 7.58 8.37
C ALA A 199 -29.21 7.30 8.11
N LEU A 200 -28.72 7.53 6.88
CA LEU A 200 -27.28 7.47 6.54
C LEU A 200 -26.52 8.73 6.93
N ILE A 201 -27.22 9.79 7.35
CA ILE A 201 -26.63 11.09 7.69
C ILE A 201 -26.66 11.35 9.20
N ASP A 202 -27.08 10.40 10.06
CA ASP A 202 -26.98 10.63 11.51
C ASP A 202 -25.51 10.67 11.93
N GLY A 203 -25.04 11.83 12.40
CA GLY A 203 -23.62 12.17 12.54
C GLY A 203 -22.82 11.36 13.57
N ASN A 204 -23.43 10.36 14.22
CA ASN A 204 -22.78 9.40 15.13
C ASN A 204 -22.72 7.99 14.56
N PHE A 205 -23.47 7.75 13.50
CA PHE A 205 -23.80 6.43 13.02
C PHE A 205 -22.66 5.84 12.19
N LEU A 206 -21.99 6.66 11.38
CA LEU A 206 -21.02 6.19 10.40
C LEU A 206 -19.81 5.55 11.06
N ILE A 207 -19.22 6.16 12.08
CA ILE A 207 -18.05 5.56 12.77
C ILE A 207 -18.39 4.24 13.46
N ASN A 208 -19.64 4.04 13.91
CA ASN A 208 -20.02 2.83 14.63
C ASN A 208 -20.05 1.60 13.71
N LEU A 209 -20.22 1.78 12.40
CA LEU A 209 -20.14 0.70 11.41
C LEU A 209 -18.76 0.04 11.42
N PHE A 210 -17.72 0.81 11.72
CA PHE A 210 -16.33 0.38 11.70
C PHE A 210 -15.81 -0.12 13.05
N LYS A 211 -16.67 -0.18 14.08
CA LYS A 211 -16.30 -0.59 15.43
C LYS A 211 -16.30 -2.09 15.61
N PHE A 212 -15.37 -2.56 16.43
CA PHE A 212 -15.31 -3.95 16.91
C PHE A 212 -14.58 -4.04 18.26
N ASN A 213 -14.66 -5.20 18.91
CA ASN A 213 -13.90 -5.51 20.12
C ASN A 213 -13.09 -6.82 19.96
N VAL A 214 -12.13 -7.04 20.86
CA VAL A 214 -11.23 -8.20 20.80
C VAL A 214 -11.99 -9.52 20.92
N SER A 215 -13.03 -9.56 21.76
CA SER A 215 -13.79 -10.78 22.06
C SER A 215 -14.55 -11.29 20.83
N ASP A 216 -15.17 -10.38 20.07
CA ASP A 216 -15.87 -10.70 18.82
C ASP A 216 -14.90 -11.22 17.77
N ILE A 217 -13.74 -10.57 17.63
CA ILE A 217 -12.72 -10.97 16.67
C ILE A 217 -12.09 -12.32 17.04
N ALA A 218 -11.85 -12.59 18.33
CA ALA A 218 -11.36 -13.90 18.79
C ALA A 218 -12.35 -15.02 18.42
N LYS A 219 -13.65 -14.81 18.67
CA LYS A 219 -14.71 -15.75 18.29
C LYS A 219 -14.77 -15.97 16.78
N GLN A 220 -14.74 -14.89 16.00
CA GLN A 220 -14.90 -14.93 14.54
C GLN A 220 -13.68 -15.53 13.83
N SER A 221 -12.47 -15.20 14.29
CA SER A 221 -11.21 -15.78 13.79
C SER A 221 -10.94 -17.20 14.30
N LYS A 222 -11.64 -17.64 15.35
CA LYS A 222 -11.39 -18.90 16.07
C LYS A 222 -9.97 -18.97 16.65
N LEU A 223 -9.49 -17.84 17.14
CA LEU A 223 -8.17 -17.71 17.77
C LEU A 223 -8.31 -17.33 19.24
N GLU A 224 -7.27 -17.64 20.01
CA GLU A 224 -7.19 -17.25 21.41
C GLU A 224 -7.20 -15.72 21.58
N LYS A 225 -7.87 -15.24 22.64
CA LYS A 225 -7.97 -13.80 22.92
C LYS A 225 -6.60 -13.13 23.04
N ASN A 226 -5.62 -13.83 23.62
CA ASN A 226 -4.25 -13.34 23.76
C ASN A 226 -3.57 -13.11 22.40
N THR A 227 -3.81 -13.98 21.41
CA THR A 227 -3.29 -13.82 20.05
C THR A 227 -3.87 -12.58 19.38
N VAL A 228 -5.18 -12.35 19.54
CA VAL A 228 -5.85 -11.14 19.02
C VAL A 228 -5.33 -9.88 19.72
N GLN A 229 -5.10 -9.92 21.03
CA GLN A 229 -4.53 -8.79 21.76
C GLN A 229 -3.11 -8.44 21.29
N SER A 230 -2.27 -9.45 21.04
CA SER A 230 -0.94 -9.25 20.47
C SER A 230 -1.02 -8.58 19.09
N PHE A 231 -1.99 -8.99 18.25
CA PHE A 231 -2.24 -8.34 16.97
C PHE A 231 -2.66 -6.86 17.14
N MET A 232 -3.61 -6.57 18.04
CA MET A 232 -4.04 -5.19 18.30
C MET A 232 -2.85 -4.32 18.74
N LYS A 233 -2.02 -4.79 19.66
CA LYS A 233 -0.82 -4.07 20.11
C LYS A 233 0.13 -3.69 18.96
N LEU A 234 0.26 -4.56 17.97
CA LEU A 234 1.15 -4.37 16.82
C LEU A 234 0.55 -3.40 15.79
N PHE A 235 -0.74 -3.53 15.49
CA PHE A 235 -1.39 -2.84 14.37
C PHE A 235 -2.35 -1.71 14.78
N SER A 236 -2.50 -1.43 16.07
CA SER A 236 -3.26 -0.27 16.54
C SER A 236 -2.39 0.93 16.92
N VAL A 237 -2.94 2.11 16.67
CA VAL A 237 -2.57 3.37 17.32
C VAL A 237 -3.45 3.57 18.55
N ASP A 238 -2.87 4.15 19.59
CA ASP A 238 -3.53 4.52 20.83
C ASP A 238 -3.31 6.02 21.09
N ASP A 239 -3.94 6.57 22.12
CA ASP A 239 -3.80 7.99 22.49
C ASP A 239 -2.38 8.42 22.90
N THR A 240 -1.43 7.49 23.07
CA THR A 240 -0.02 7.80 23.38
C THR A 240 0.84 7.90 22.13
N LYS A 241 0.45 7.22 21.03
CA LYS A 241 1.18 7.17 19.76
C LYS A 241 0.53 8.07 18.71
N ARG A 242 0.31 9.32 19.08
CA ARG A 242 -0.27 10.37 18.21
C ARG A 242 0.70 10.63 17.06
N ASN A 243 0.20 10.65 15.82
CA ASN A 243 0.92 10.76 14.55
C ASN A 243 1.64 12.12 14.36
N ASN A 244 2.39 12.56 15.38
CA ASN A 244 2.91 13.91 15.57
C ASN A 244 3.98 14.24 14.53
N SER A 245 4.72 13.24 14.05
CA SER A 245 5.72 13.39 12.99
C SER A 245 5.12 13.54 11.60
N PHE A 246 3.82 13.31 11.40
CA PHE A 246 3.16 13.44 10.11
C PHE A 246 2.71 14.89 9.90
N ASN A 247 3.55 15.71 9.24
CA ASN A 247 3.30 17.14 9.03
C ASN A 247 3.14 17.48 7.55
N GLU A 248 3.76 16.75 6.65
CA GLU A 248 3.65 16.94 5.21
C GLU A 248 3.09 15.68 4.53
N LEU A 249 2.64 15.80 3.29
CA LEU A 249 1.99 14.71 2.54
C LEU A 249 2.88 13.46 2.41
N HIS A 250 4.21 13.65 2.35
CA HIS A 250 5.18 12.57 2.18
C HIS A 250 5.86 12.15 3.48
N ASP A 251 5.46 12.71 4.62
CA ASP A 251 5.92 12.21 5.90
C ASP A 251 5.39 10.80 6.15
N PHE A 252 6.12 10.04 6.95
CA PHE A 252 5.65 8.74 7.40
C PHE A 252 4.34 8.90 8.19
N ASN A 253 3.26 8.34 7.65
CA ASN A 253 1.97 8.31 8.29
C ASN A 253 1.81 7.00 9.07
N MET A 254 1.68 7.11 10.40
CA MET A 254 1.56 5.96 11.30
C MET A 254 0.43 4.99 10.93
N ILE A 255 -0.68 5.50 10.38
CA ILE A 255 -1.83 4.69 9.95
C ILE A 255 -1.45 3.65 8.90
N GLN A 256 -0.41 3.90 8.08
CA GLN A 256 0.04 2.91 7.09
C GLN A 256 0.64 1.64 7.73
N ALA A 257 1.28 1.77 8.89
CA ALA A 257 1.83 0.64 9.64
C ALA A 257 0.88 0.12 10.73
N LYS A 258 0.01 1.00 11.23
CA LYS A 258 -0.92 0.75 12.33
C LYS A 258 -2.32 1.27 11.97
N PRO A 259 -3.03 0.58 11.06
CA PRO A 259 -4.30 1.06 10.50
C PRO A 259 -5.49 0.99 11.46
N ILE A 260 -5.34 0.35 12.62
CA ILE A 260 -6.41 0.21 13.61
C ILE A 260 -6.31 1.36 14.62
N ILE A 261 -7.45 1.92 15.02
CA ILE A 261 -7.51 3.00 16.00
C ILE A 261 -8.16 2.48 17.28
N GLN A 262 -7.44 2.52 18.40
CA GLN A 262 -7.94 2.09 19.70
C GLN A 262 -8.72 3.22 20.38
N ILE A 263 -10.05 3.12 20.47
CA ILE A 263 -10.89 4.14 21.11
C ILE A 263 -10.94 3.95 22.64
N SER A 264 -10.92 2.71 23.11
CA SER A 264 -10.97 2.37 24.54
C SER A 264 -10.15 1.11 24.84
N SER A 265 -10.17 0.61 26.08
CA SER A 265 -9.42 -0.60 26.46
C SER A 265 -9.77 -1.83 25.60
N ASP A 266 -11.01 -1.94 25.12
CA ASP A 266 -11.50 -3.09 24.35
C ASP A 266 -12.22 -2.72 23.05
N GLU A 267 -12.35 -1.43 22.71
CA GLU A 267 -12.98 -0.99 21.44
C GLU A 267 -11.97 -0.39 20.47
N TYR A 268 -12.14 -0.77 19.20
CA TYR A 268 -11.26 -0.40 18.10
C TYR A 268 -12.07 -0.01 16.87
N LEU A 269 -11.45 0.79 15.98
CA LEU A 269 -11.95 1.12 14.65
C LEU A 269 -11.01 0.57 13.59
N SER A 270 -11.59 0.09 12.49
CA SER A 270 -10.88 -0.20 11.25
C SER A 270 -11.69 0.31 10.06
N PHE A 271 -11.25 1.39 9.44
CA PHE A 271 -11.97 2.06 8.36
C PHE A 271 -11.82 1.40 6.99
N ASP A 272 -10.66 0.79 6.72
CA ASP A 272 -10.33 0.26 5.40
C ASP A 272 -9.59 -1.08 5.52
N SER A 273 -10.15 -2.09 4.86
CA SER A 273 -9.56 -3.44 4.82
C SER A 273 -8.27 -3.47 4.01
N THR A 274 -8.13 -2.62 2.99
CA THR A 274 -6.93 -2.53 2.16
C THR A 274 -5.72 -2.14 3.02
N SER A 275 -5.88 -1.12 3.85
CA SER A 275 -4.88 -0.65 4.81
C SER A 275 -4.51 -1.71 5.83
N LEU A 276 -5.47 -2.50 6.34
CA LEU A 276 -5.19 -3.64 7.21
C LEU A 276 -4.27 -4.65 6.52
N TYR A 277 -4.64 -5.09 5.32
CA TYR A 277 -3.89 -6.12 4.59
C TYR A 277 -2.53 -5.61 4.12
N GLN A 278 -2.44 -4.36 3.70
CA GLN A 278 -1.18 -3.73 3.35
C GLN A 278 -0.26 -3.65 4.57
N ALA A 279 -0.78 -3.30 5.75
CA ALA A 279 0.01 -3.20 6.96
C ALA A 279 0.64 -4.54 7.37
N ILE A 280 -0.10 -5.66 7.27
CA ILE A 280 0.47 -6.99 7.55
C ILE A 280 1.45 -7.45 6.48
N TYR A 281 1.32 -6.96 5.23
CA TYR A 281 2.26 -7.25 4.15
C TYR A 281 3.57 -6.47 4.31
N GLU A 282 3.53 -5.22 4.79
CA GLU A 282 4.70 -4.34 4.87
C GLU A 282 5.38 -4.34 6.24
N SER A 283 4.61 -4.18 7.33
CA SER A 283 5.14 -3.87 8.67
C SER A 283 6.08 -4.92 9.27
N PRO A 284 5.82 -6.25 9.15
CA PRO A 284 6.67 -7.26 9.76
C PRO A 284 8.14 -7.16 9.35
N PHE A 285 8.41 -6.86 8.07
CA PHE A 285 9.76 -6.66 7.58
C PHE A 285 10.50 -5.54 8.34
N TYR A 286 9.85 -4.41 8.58
CA TYR A 286 10.46 -3.29 9.30
C TYR A 286 10.76 -3.60 10.77
N TRP A 287 9.99 -4.50 11.40
CA TRP A 287 10.27 -4.96 12.77
C TRP A 287 11.50 -5.86 12.80
N MET A 288 11.58 -6.80 11.86
CA MET A 288 12.73 -7.68 11.72
C MET A 288 14.02 -6.92 11.38
N MET A 289 13.92 -5.86 10.58
CA MET A 289 15.07 -4.99 10.27
C MET A 289 15.65 -4.27 11.50
N LYS A 290 14.87 -4.10 12.57
CA LYS A 290 15.34 -3.53 13.86
C LYS A 290 16.02 -4.56 14.75
N ASP A 291 15.76 -5.85 14.53
CA ASP A 291 16.43 -6.95 15.21
C ASP A 291 17.76 -7.25 14.52
N LYS A 292 18.86 -6.79 15.13
CA LYS A 292 20.22 -7.01 14.59
C LYS A 292 20.57 -8.49 14.41
N GLY A 293 20.00 -9.38 15.23
CA GLY A 293 20.27 -10.83 15.16
C GLY A 293 19.48 -11.55 14.08
N TYR A 294 18.44 -10.91 13.52
CA TYR A 294 17.55 -11.52 12.53
C TYR A 294 17.51 -10.78 11.19
N ARG A 295 17.99 -9.54 11.14
CA ARG A 295 17.97 -8.67 9.96
C ARG A 295 18.43 -9.36 8.67
N ASP A 296 19.56 -10.06 8.71
CA ASP A 296 20.12 -10.68 7.50
C ASP A 296 19.26 -11.83 7.00
N ILE A 297 18.68 -12.61 7.92
CA ILE A 297 17.70 -13.68 7.61
C ILE A 297 16.46 -13.09 6.97
N ALA A 298 15.92 -11.99 7.51
CA ALA A 298 14.74 -11.33 6.96
C ALA A 298 14.98 -10.76 5.54
N VAL A 299 16.18 -10.22 5.28
CA VAL A 299 16.56 -9.76 3.93
C VAL A 299 16.66 -10.94 2.97
N GLU A 300 17.28 -12.04 3.39
CA GLU A 300 17.39 -13.26 2.59
C GLU A 300 16.01 -13.85 2.26
N ASN A 301 15.14 -14.02 3.26
CA ASN A 301 13.79 -14.56 3.08
C ASN A 301 12.94 -13.69 2.14
N ARG A 302 13.02 -12.36 2.26
CA ARG A 302 12.33 -11.43 1.35
C ARG A 302 12.83 -11.56 -0.10
N GLY A 303 14.14 -11.73 -0.30
CA GLY A 303 14.74 -11.99 -1.61
C GLY A 303 14.23 -13.31 -2.19
N ARG A 304 14.35 -14.39 -1.42
CA ARG A 304 13.90 -15.74 -1.78
C ARG A 304 12.43 -15.77 -2.18
N PHE A 305 11.55 -15.14 -1.40
CA PHE A 305 10.13 -15.00 -1.73
C PHE A 305 9.93 -14.40 -3.13
N THR A 306 10.65 -13.33 -3.46
CA THR A 306 10.47 -12.61 -4.73
C THR A 306 10.82 -13.51 -5.92
N GLU A 307 11.95 -14.22 -5.84
CA GLU A 307 12.38 -15.18 -6.87
C GLU A 307 11.42 -16.37 -6.98
N GLU A 308 11.09 -17.00 -5.86
CA GLU A 308 10.22 -18.19 -5.83
C GLU A 308 8.81 -17.87 -6.35
N PHE A 309 8.26 -16.73 -5.96
CA PHE A 309 6.96 -16.27 -6.43
C PHE A 309 6.93 -16.16 -7.96
N VAL A 310 7.89 -15.44 -8.54
CA VAL A 310 7.95 -15.24 -10.00
C VAL A 310 8.21 -16.57 -10.71
N PHE A 311 9.10 -17.41 -10.18
CA PHE A 311 9.39 -18.73 -10.75
C PHE A 311 8.14 -19.62 -10.78
N ASN A 312 7.39 -19.65 -9.68
CA ASN A 312 6.18 -20.47 -9.55
C ASN A 312 5.08 -19.98 -10.50
N LYS A 313 4.84 -18.66 -10.60
CA LYS A 313 3.84 -18.09 -11.52
C LYS A 313 4.19 -18.37 -12.97
N LEU A 314 5.45 -18.17 -13.36
CA LEU A 314 5.89 -18.46 -14.73
C LEU A 314 5.85 -19.96 -15.04
N SER A 315 6.17 -20.82 -14.07
CA SER A 315 6.08 -22.28 -14.23
C SER A 315 4.65 -22.77 -14.45
N GLN A 316 3.66 -22.11 -13.82
CA GLN A 316 2.24 -22.41 -14.04
C GLN A 316 1.79 -22.02 -15.47
N ILE A 317 2.33 -20.92 -16.01
CA ILE A 317 1.94 -20.41 -17.33
C ILE A 317 2.66 -21.16 -18.46
N PHE A 318 3.98 -21.34 -18.35
CA PHE A 318 4.83 -21.88 -19.42
C PHE A 318 5.19 -23.36 -19.24
N GLY A 319 4.85 -23.95 -18.09
CA GLY A 319 5.22 -25.31 -17.70
C GLY A 319 6.62 -25.38 -17.08
N SER A 320 6.76 -26.16 -16.00
CA SER A 320 8.01 -26.26 -15.22
C SER A 320 9.25 -26.72 -16.02
N LYS A 321 9.05 -27.42 -17.14
CA LYS A 321 10.15 -27.85 -18.02
C LYS A 321 10.77 -26.71 -18.84
N ASN A 322 10.10 -25.55 -18.89
CA ASN A 322 10.46 -24.40 -19.71
C ASN A 322 10.96 -23.21 -18.89
N VAL A 323 10.99 -23.33 -17.56
CA VAL A 323 11.36 -22.26 -16.63
C VAL A 323 12.56 -22.71 -15.81
N TYR A 324 13.58 -21.87 -15.77
CA TYR A 324 14.87 -22.15 -15.15
C TYR A 324 15.21 -21.02 -14.16
N LYS A 325 15.86 -21.34 -13.05
CA LYS A 325 16.25 -20.38 -12.00
C LYS A 325 17.78 -20.29 -11.89
N ASN A 326 18.29 -19.12 -11.50
CA ASN A 326 19.69 -18.86 -11.13
C ASN A 326 20.69 -19.32 -12.22
N ILE A 327 20.54 -18.80 -13.43
CA ILE A 327 21.33 -19.21 -14.59
C ILE A 327 22.53 -18.29 -14.78
N ASP A 328 23.71 -18.85 -14.58
CA ASP A 328 24.97 -18.16 -14.84
C ASP A 328 25.30 -18.08 -16.33
N ILE A 329 25.66 -16.89 -16.79
CA ILE A 329 26.07 -16.62 -18.16
C ILE A 329 27.57 -16.36 -18.22
N TYR A 330 28.27 -17.13 -19.03
CA TYR A 330 29.73 -17.06 -19.18
C TYR A 330 30.15 -16.69 -20.61
N SER A 331 31.14 -15.80 -20.73
CA SER A 331 31.82 -15.56 -22.01
C SER A 331 32.82 -16.68 -22.31
N SER A 332 33.57 -17.10 -21.29
CA SER A 332 34.50 -18.24 -21.23
C SER A 332 34.37 -18.95 -19.88
N PRO A 333 34.90 -20.19 -19.71
CA PRO A 333 34.76 -20.94 -18.46
C PRO A 333 35.22 -20.20 -17.18
N SER A 334 36.14 -19.25 -17.31
CA SER A 334 36.68 -18.47 -16.19
C SER A 334 36.07 -17.07 -16.07
N ASN A 335 35.17 -16.66 -16.97
CA ASN A 335 34.66 -15.28 -17.01
C ASN A 335 33.13 -15.23 -17.04
N ARG A 336 32.55 -15.13 -15.84
CA ARG A 336 31.10 -14.93 -15.60
C ARG A 336 30.72 -13.50 -16.01
N LEU A 337 29.80 -13.38 -16.96
CA LEU A 337 29.26 -12.10 -17.42
C LEU A 337 28.12 -11.61 -16.54
N GLY A 338 27.33 -12.53 -15.99
CA GLY A 338 26.17 -12.19 -15.19
C GLY A 338 25.39 -13.45 -14.79
N GLU A 339 24.27 -13.19 -14.15
CA GLU A 339 23.30 -14.17 -13.66
C GLU A 339 21.93 -13.74 -14.14
N ILE A 340 21.10 -14.69 -14.49
CA ILE A 340 19.68 -14.51 -14.76
C ILE A 340 18.91 -15.18 -13.62
N ASP A 341 18.15 -14.40 -12.85
CA ASP A 341 17.36 -14.95 -11.75
C ASP A 341 16.36 -15.99 -12.29
N ILE A 342 15.60 -15.64 -13.35
CA ILE A 342 14.65 -16.57 -13.99
C ILE A 342 14.72 -16.43 -15.52
N LEU A 343 14.88 -17.57 -16.19
CA LEU A 343 14.84 -17.70 -17.64
C LEU A 343 13.65 -18.56 -18.05
N VAL A 344 12.82 -18.04 -18.96
CA VAL A 344 11.76 -18.83 -19.61
C VAL A 344 12.14 -19.05 -21.06
N GLN A 345 12.11 -20.30 -21.49
CA GLN A 345 12.24 -20.66 -22.90
C GLN A 345 10.91 -21.19 -23.42
N TYR A 346 10.27 -20.45 -24.33
CA TYR A 346 8.98 -20.85 -24.88
C TYR A 346 8.96 -20.62 -26.39
N SER A 347 8.73 -21.70 -27.14
CA SER A 347 8.83 -21.70 -28.61
C SER A 347 10.22 -21.19 -29.06
N ASP A 348 10.24 -20.13 -29.86
CA ASP A 348 11.38 -19.43 -30.44
C ASP A 348 11.80 -18.21 -29.61
N ARG A 349 11.27 -18.06 -28.38
CA ARG A 349 11.50 -16.90 -27.52
C ARG A 349 12.16 -17.28 -26.20
N ILE A 350 12.96 -16.35 -25.71
CA ILE A 350 13.54 -16.38 -24.37
C ILE A 350 13.06 -15.14 -23.62
N PHE A 351 12.52 -15.33 -22.42
CA PHE A 351 12.23 -14.26 -21.48
C PHE A 351 13.28 -14.29 -20.37
N ILE A 352 13.87 -13.13 -20.08
CA ILE A 352 14.82 -12.93 -18.99
C ILE A 352 14.12 -12.08 -17.95
N VAL A 353 14.06 -12.58 -16.72
CA VAL A 353 13.45 -11.87 -15.60
C VAL A 353 14.49 -11.72 -14.51
N GLN A 354 14.73 -10.46 -14.13
CA GLN A 354 15.55 -10.10 -12.98
C GLN A 354 14.62 -9.59 -11.89
N THR A 355 14.72 -10.19 -10.72
CA THR A 355 13.86 -9.91 -9.59
C THR A 355 14.55 -8.94 -8.64
N LYS A 356 13.78 -8.01 -8.10
CA LYS A 356 14.23 -7.12 -7.03
C LYS A 356 13.12 -7.00 -6.00
N SER A 357 13.52 -7.16 -4.74
CA SER A 357 12.62 -7.04 -3.61
C SER A 357 12.70 -5.67 -2.93
N LYS A 358 13.66 -4.83 -3.33
CA LYS A 358 13.86 -3.47 -2.81
C LYS A 358 12.89 -2.48 -3.48
N GLY A 359 12.19 -1.69 -2.67
CA GLY A 359 11.42 -0.52 -3.12
C GLY A 359 12.13 0.81 -2.81
N LEU A 360 11.47 1.91 -3.14
CA LEU A 360 11.91 3.26 -2.74
C LEU A 360 11.86 3.42 -1.23
N THR A 361 12.86 4.07 -0.65
CA THR A 361 12.86 4.44 0.77
C THR A 361 11.88 5.57 1.05
N LEU A 362 11.50 5.75 2.33
CA LEU A 362 10.69 6.90 2.77
C LEU A 362 11.32 8.24 2.37
N GLU A 363 12.64 8.36 2.43
CA GLU A 363 13.34 9.58 2.03
C GLU A 363 13.32 9.81 0.51
N ALA A 364 13.35 8.75 -0.30
CA ALA A 364 13.11 8.84 -1.74
C ALA A 364 11.65 9.25 -2.04
N GLN A 365 10.67 8.73 -1.28
CA GLN A 365 9.25 9.08 -1.43
C GLN A 365 8.96 10.55 -1.07
N LYS A 366 9.79 11.17 -0.21
CA LYS A 366 9.79 12.63 0.05
C LYS A 366 10.41 13.46 -1.07
N CYS A 367 10.73 12.86 -2.21
CA CYS A 367 11.31 13.52 -3.38
C CYS A 367 12.66 14.20 -3.11
N ASN A 368 13.47 13.61 -2.23
CA ASN A 368 14.89 13.94 -2.16
C ASN A 368 15.58 13.41 -3.43
N ASP A 369 15.88 14.28 -4.40
CA ASP A 369 16.33 13.91 -5.74
C ASP A 369 17.51 12.92 -5.75
N ASN A 370 18.56 13.21 -4.97
CA ASN A 370 19.74 12.33 -4.89
C ASN A 370 19.39 10.93 -4.35
N THR A 371 18.49 10.86 -3.37
CA THR A 371 18.06 9.59 -2.77
C THR A 371 17.15 8.83 -3.72
N LEU A 372 16.22 9.52 -4.39
CA LEU A 372 15.32 8.95 -5.38
C LEU A 372 16.09 8.31 -6.54
N ARG A 373 17.06 9.02 -7.12
CA ARG A 373 17.94 8.49 -8.19
C ARG A 373 18.74 7.27 -7.73
N THR A 374 19.31 7.35 -6.53
CA THR A 374 20.11 6.25 -5.96
C THR A 374 19.24 5.01 -5.71
N ASP A 375 18.03 5.18 -5.20
CA ASP A 375 17.12 4.08 -4.95
C ASP A 375 16.57 3.49 -6.24
N PHE A 376 16.17 4.32 -7.22
CA PHE A 376 15.78 3.83 -8.55
C PHE A 376 16.88 3.00 -9.20
N LYS A 377 18.13 3.49 -9.15
CA LYS A 377 19.26 2.74 -9.69
C LYS A 377 19.37 1.35 -9.07
N LYS A 378 19.34 1.28 -7.73
CA LYS A 378 19.48 0.02 -6.97
C LYS A 378 18.27 -0.90 -7.11
N ALA A 379 17.08 -0.36 -7.28
CA ALA A 379 15.83 -1.11 -7.33
C ALA A 379 15.46 -1.57 -8.74
N VAL A 380 15.88 -0.84 -9.79
CA VAL A 380 15.44 -1.06 -11.18
C VAL A 380 16.63 -1.11 -12.15
N GLN A 381 17.41 -0.03 -12.24
CA GLN A 381 18.41 0.13 -13.32
C GLN A 381 19.49 -0.96 -13.30
N ASP A 382 20.07 -1.24 -12.13
CA ASP A 382 21.15 -2.23 -12.01
C ASP A 382 20.67 -3.65 -12.44
N ALA A 383 19.40 -3.98 -12.13
CA ALA A 383 18.79 -5.24 -12.54
C ALA A 383 18.56 -5.29 -14.05
N TYR A 384 18.05 -4.20 -14.62
CA TYR A 384 17.84 -4.07 -16.06
C TYR A 384 19.15 -4.21 -16.84
N ASP A 385 20.20 -3.51 -16.42
CA ASP A 385 21.50 -3.55 -17.07
C ASP A 385 22.13 -4.95 -17.03
N GLN A 386 22.02 -5.64 -15.89
CA GLN A 386 22.44 -7.04 -15.75
C GLN A 386 21.66 -7.95 -16.72
N GLY A 387 20.33 -7.80 -16.80
CA GLY A 387 19.49 -8.53 -17.75
C GLY A 387 19.86 -8.26 -19.21
N LEU A 388 20.15 -7.01 -19.56
CA LEU A 388 20.56 -6.61 -20.91
C LEU A 388 21.92 -7.20 -21.32
N ILE A 389 22.88 -7.26 -20.39
CA ILE A 389 24.18 -7.93 -20.60
C ILE A 389 23.93 -9.41 -20.93
N CYS A 390 23.10 -10.09 -20.14
CA CYS A 390 22.77 -11.50 -20.35
C CYS A 390 22.04 -11.73 -21.68
N ALA A 391 21.06 -10.89 -22.03
CA ALA A 391 20.34 -10.95 -23.30
C ALA A 391 21.29 -10.84 -24.51
N LYS A 392 22.19 -9.84 -24.50
CA LYS A 392 23.18 -9.64 -25.55
C LYS A 392 24.14 -10.83 -25.67
N ALA A 393 24.52 -11.45 -24.56
CA ALA A 393 25.38 -12.64 -24.55
C ALA A 393 24.67 -13.85 -25.18
N LEU A 394 23.39 -14.07 -24.86
CA LEU A 394 22.59 -15.16 -25.43
C LEU A 394 22.36 -15.00 -26.93
N LEU A 395 22.18 -13.77 -27.43
CA LEU A 395 21.99 -13.52 -28.87
C LEU A 395 23.27 -13.73 -29.70
N ARG A 396 24.46 -13.55 -29.12
CA ARG A 396 25.74 -13.67 -29.83
C ARG A 396 26.17 -15.12 -30.08
N LYS A 397 25.76 -16.07 -29.22
CA LYS A 397 26.01 -17.50 -29.42
C LYS A 397 24.72 -18.11 -29.99
N ARG A 398 24.73 -18.68 -31.20
CA ARG A 398 23.59 -19.49 -31.70
C ARG A 398 23.35 -20.61 -30.69
N TRP A 399 22.33 -20.44 -29.86
CA TRP A 399 22.07 -21.29 -28.71
C TRP A 399 21.42 -22.61 -29.18
N SER A 400 21.98 -23.75 -28.76
CA SER A 400 21.29 -25.04 -28.80
C SER A 400 21.05 -25.53 -27.36
N PRO A 401 19.89 -26.12 -27.03
CA PRO A 401 19.59 -26.60 -25.67
C PRO A 401 20.58 -27.65 -25.12
N LYS A 402 21.42 -28.26 -25.98
CA LYS A 402 22.44 -29.24 -25.56
C LYS A 402 23.73 -28.61 -25.03
N SER A 403 23.89 -27.29 -25.15
CA SER A 403 25.07 -26.56 -24.63
C SER A 403 24.94 -26.12 -23.17
N VAL A 404 23.88 -26.53 -22.48
CA VAL A 404 23.71 -26.40 -21.01
C VAL A 404 24.57 -27.46 -20.31
N GLN A 405 25.89 -27.44 -20.52
CA GLN A 405 26.81 -28.35 -19.83
C GLN A 405 27.53 -27.71 -18.64
N TYR A 406 27.13 -26.50 -18.22
CA TYR A 406 27.70 -25.84 -17.04
C TYR A 406 26.67 -25.21 -16.10
N ALA A 407 25.36 -25.47 -16.28
CA ALA A 407 24.38 -25.18 -15.23
C ALA A 407 24.37 -26.36 -14.25
N LYS A 408 25.04 -26.22 -13.11
CA LYS A 408 24.80 -27.11 -11.98
C LYS A 408 23.47 -26.66 -11.34
N VAL A 409 22.50 -27.57 -11.34
CA VAL A 409 21.32 -27.51 -10.45
C VAL A 409 21.78 -27.75 -9.02
#